data_AF-A0AAV5RMB5-F1
#
_entry.id   AF-A0AAV5RMB5-F1
#
_cell.length_a   1.000
_cell.length_b   1.000
_cell.length_c   1.000
_cell.angle_alpha   90.00
_cell.angle_beta   90.00
_cell.angle_gamma   90.00
#
_symmetry.space_group_name_H-M   'P 1'
#
loop_
_entity.id
_entity.type
_entity.pdbx_description
1 polymer ?
#
loop_
_entity_poly.entity_id
_entity_poly.type
_entity_poly.pdbx_seq_one_letter_code
_entity_poly.pdbx_strand_id
1 'polypeptide(L)'
;MADRLSQLQTCLDQLVTQFFSSINFINLHHDLKVPDNSPPYSTKVDDPQLQSLPPNEFNTALEELAKDIVTKAKHIETLINSLPELDNVSTDLVSLENELEEARREQLKASKARDELLYKCDILVRKLSAYKSEMNKT
;
A
#
# COMPACT_ATOMS: atom_id res chain seq x y z
N MET A 1 6.58 3.19 -5.49
CA MET A 1 5.51 3.69 -6.39
C MET A 1 4.74 2.57 -7.11
N ALA A 2 5.33 1.42 -7.43
CA ALA A 2 4.59 0.25 -7.94
C ALA A 2 3.54 -0.33 -6.96
N ASP A 3 3.79 -0.18 -5.65
CA ASP A 3 2.96 -0.71 -4.58
C ASP A 3 1.52 -0.15 -4.57
N ARG A 4 1.32 1.13 -4.93
CA ARG A 4 -0.03 1.74 -4.96
C ARG A 4 -0.91 1.22 -6.10
N LEU A 5 -0.32 0.95 -7.26
CA LEU A 5 -1.04 0.36 -8.38
C LEU A 5 -1.41 -1.10 -8.05
N SER A 6 -0.50 -1.86 -7.45
CA SER A 6 -0.78 -3.22 -6.97
C SER A 6 -1.85 -3.24 -5.86
N GLN A 7 -1.84 -2.25 -4.95
CA GLN A 7 -2.88 -2.08 -3.93
C GLN A 7 -4.24 -1.77 -4.55
N LEU A 8 -4.29 -0.92 -5.56
CA LEU A 8 -5.52 -0.62 -6.28
C LEU A 8 -6.09 -1.87 -6.97
N GLN A 9 -5.23 -2.65 -7.64
CA GLN A 9 -5.61 -3.93 -8.25
C GLN A 9 -6.18 -4.88 -7.19
N THR A 10 -5.48 -5.04 -6.06
CA THR A 10 -5.94 -5.89 -4.95
C THR A 10 -7.29 -5.42 -4.39
N CYS A 11 -7.49 -4.11 -4.22
CA CYS A 11 -8.76 -3.56 -3.73
C CYS A 11 -9.90 -3.81 -4.71
N LEU A 12 -9.65 -3.73 -6.01
CA LEU A 12 -10.64 -4.02 -7.03
C LEU A 12 -11.03 -5.50 -7.02
N ASP A 13 -10.06 -6.41 -6.93
CA ASP A 13 -10.31 -7.85 -6.87
C ASP A 13 -11.13 -8.23 -5.61
N GLN A 14 -10.82 -7.60 -4.48
CA GLN A 14 -11.59 -7.76 -3.25
C GLN A 14 -13.02 -7.25 -3.38
N LEU A 15 -13.23 -6.11 -4.06
CA LEU A 15 -14.56 -5.55 -4.30
C LEU A 15 -15.42 -6.48 -5.17
N VAL A 16 -14.85 -7.03 -6.25
CA VAL A 16 -15.55 -7.98 -7.12
C VAL A 16 -15.91 -9.26 -6.37
N THR A 17 -14.97 -9.79 -5.59
CA THR A 17 -15.21 -10.95 -4.72
C THR A 17 -16.37 -10.67 -3.76
N GLN A 18 -16.37 -9.50 -3.13
CA GLN A 18 -17.43 -9.09 -2.22
C GLN A 18 -18.78 -8.96 -2.93
N PHE A 19 -18.85 -8.42 -4.15
CA PHE A 19 -20.10 -8.37 -4.92
C PHE A 19 -20.65 -9.77 -5.18
N PHE A 20 -19.81 -10.71 -5.61
CA PHE A 20 -20.22 -12.08 -5.84
C PHE A 20 -20.74 -12.75 -4.56
N SER A 21 -19.98 -12.65 -3.47
CA SER A 21 -20.40 -13.17 -2.16
C SER A 21 -21.70 -12.54 -1.68
N SER A 22 -21.92 -11.25 -1.96
CA SER A 22 -23.12 -10.51 -1.57
C SER A 22 -24.36 -11.01 -2.28
N ILE A 23 -24.26 -11.15 -3.61
CA ILE A 23 -25.37 -11.66 -4.43
C ILE A 23 -25.68 -13.10 -4.02
N ASN A 24 -24.66 -13.92 -3.78
CA ASN A 24 -24.84 -15.29 -3.33
C ASN A 24 -25.52 -15.36 -1.94
N PHE A 25 -25.12 -14.48 -1.00
CA PHE A 25 -25.75 -14.39 0.31
C PHE A 25 -27.24 -14.03 0.20
N ILE A 26 -27.59 -13.05 -0.62
CA ILE A 26 -28.99 -12.68 -0.88
C ILE A 26 -29.76 -13.86 -1.46
N ASN A 27 -29.18 -14.55 -2.44
CA ASN A 27 -29.82 -15.68 -3.10
C ASN A 27 -30.09 -16.85 -2.13
N LEU A 28 -29.19 -17.11 -1.18
CA LEU A 28 -29.30 -18.25 -0.26
C LEU A 28 -30.15 -17.98 0.99
N HIS A 29 -30.21 -16.72 1.45
CA HIS A 29 -30.80 -16.36 2.74
C HIS A 29 -32.09 -15.54 2.64
N HIS A 30 -32.58 -15.24 1.43
CA HIS A 30 -33.85 -14.54 1.26
C HIS A 30 -35.04 -15.37 1.81
N ASP A 31 -36.02 -14.67 2.39
CA ASP A 31 -37.28 -15.30 2.81
C ASP A 31 -38.24 -15.39 1.62
N LEU A 32 -38.84 -16.56 1.41
CA LEU A 32 -39.88 -16.76 0.40
C LEU A 32 -41.18 -16.12 0.90
N LYS A 33 -41.49 -14.94 0.39
CA LYS A 33 -42.77 -14.28 0.67
C LYS A 33 -43.88 -14.89 -0.18
N VAL A 34 -44.94 -15.31 0.49
CA VAL A 34 -46.18 -15.72 -0.18
C VAL A 34 -46.87 -14.46 -0.72
N PRO A 35 -47.30 -14.43 -2.00
CA PRO A 35 -48.04 -13.30 -2.55
C PRO A 35 -49.35 -13.07 -1.79
N ASP A 36 -49.73 -11.81 -1.60
CA ASP A 36 -50.89 -11.35 -0.81
C ASP A 36 -52.25 -11.90 -1.28
N ASN A 37 -52.28 -12.60 -2.42
CA ASN A 37 -53.46 -13.16 -3.08
C ASN A 37 -53.51 -14.71 -3.06
N SER A 38 -52.69 -15.36 -2.23
CA SER A 38 -52.66 -16.82 -2.10
C SER A 38 -53.72 -17.35 -1.13
N PRO A 39 -54.29 -18.55 -1.36
CA PRO A 39 -55.25 -19.16 -0.45
C PRO A 39 -54.64 -19.39 0.96
N PRO A 40 -55.46 -19.42 2.04
CA PRO A 40 -55.02 -19.47 3.44
C PRO A 40 -54.23 -20.73 3.85
N TYR A 41 -54.00 -21.67 2.91
CA TYR A 41 -53.24 -22.90 3.10
C TYR A 41 -51.85 -22.87 2.45
N SER A 42 -51.41 -21.74 1.90
CA SER A 42 -50.07 -21.60 1.33
C SER A 42 -49.03 -21.43 2.44
N THR A 43 -48.68 -22.52 3.12
CA THR A 43 -47.50 -22.59 3.99
C THR A 43 -46.25 -22.23 3.19
N LYS A 44 -45.32 -21.48 3.80
CA LYS A 44 -44.01 -21.19 3.22
C LYS A 44 -43.43 -22.48 2.64
N VAL A 45 -43.07 -22.47 1.36
CA VAL A 45 -42.37 -23.60 0.75
C VAL A 45 -40.97 -23.59 1.37
N ASP A 46 -40.73 -24.43 2.37
CA ASP A 46 -39.39 -24.67 2.88
C ASP A 46 -38.62 -25.47 1.83
N ASP A 47 -37.92 -24.76 0.94
CA ASP A 47 -36.95 -25.39 0.04
C ASP A 47 -35.75 -25.86 0.90
N PRO A 48 -35.43 -27.17 0.94
CA PRO A 48 -34.34 -27.70 1.76
C PRO A 48 -32.97 -27.10 1.44
N GLN A 49 -32.82 -26.44 0.29
CA GLN A 49 -31.59 -25.76 -0.12
C GLN A 49 -31.51 -24.30 0.33
N LEU A 50 -32.60 -23.71 0.80
CA LEU A 50 -32.66 -22.31 1.24
C LEU A 50 -32.40 -22.23 2.75
N GLN A 51 -31.33 -21.53 3.13
CA GLN A 51 -31.01 -21.28 4.54
C GLN A 51 -31.64 -19.95 4.97
N SER A 52 -32.99 -19.91 5.00
CA SER A 52 -33.69 -18.66 5.32
C SER A 52 -33.28 -18.15 6.71
N LEU A 53 -32.89 -16.88 6.76
CA LEU A 53 -32.55 -16.18 8.01
C LEU A 53 -33.76 -15.39 8.50
N PRO A 54 -33.89 -15.16 9.81
CA PRO A 54 -34.93 -14.27 10.31
C PRO A 54 -34.75 -12.87 9.69
N PRO A 55 -35.86 -12.18 9.32
CA PRO A 55 -35.79 -10.93 8.56
C PRO A 55 -34.92 -9.85 9.20
N ASN A 56 -34.86 -9.81 10.53
CA ASN A 56 -34.06 -8.84 11.27
C ASN A 56 -32.55 -9.07 11.09
N GLU A 57 -32.11 -10.32 11.19
CA GLU A 57 -30.70 -10.69 11.01
C GLU A 57 -30.30 -10.53 9.54
N PHE A 58 -31.18 -10.88 8.61
CA PHE A 58 -30.96 -10.68 7.17
C PHE A 58 -30.79 -9.20 6.81
N ASN A 59 -31.68 -8.32 7.30
CA ASN A 59 -31.59 -6.88 7.05
C ASN A 59 -30.32 -6.27 7.68
N THR A 60 -29.95 -6.72 8.89
CA THR A 60 -28.72 -6.27 9.55
C THR A 60 -27.49 -6.67 8.72
N ALA A 61 -27.44 -7.91 8.23
CA ALA A 61 -26.36 -8.38 7.38
C ALA A 61 -26.30 -7.63 6.03
N LEU A 62 -27.44 -7.30 5.44
CA LEU A 62 -27.52 -6.47 4.24
C LEU A 62 -26.97 -5.06 4.46
N GLU A 63 -27.31 -4.42 5.58
CA GLU A 63 -26.80 -3.10 5.92
C GLU A 63 -25.28 -3.10 6.12
N GLU A 64 -24.75 -4.12 6.82
CA GLU A 64 -23.31 -4.27 7.02
C GLU A 64 -22.57 -4.47 5.70
N LEU A 65 -23.11 -5.32 4.82
CA LEU A 65 -22.56 -5.60 3.52
C LEU A 65 -22.55 -4.37 2.60
N ALA A 66 -23.66 -3.63 2.56
CA ALA A 66 -23.76 -2.39 1.81
C ALA A 66 -22.76 -1.35 2.34
N LYS A 67 -22.62 -1.24 3.65
CA LYS A 67 -21.67 -0.32 4.29
C LYS A 67 -20.22 -0.67 3.95
N ASP A 68 -19.85 -1.95 3.94
CA ASP A 68 -18.50 -2.38 3.59
C ASP A 68 -18.18 -2.13 2.11
N ILE A 69 -19.11 -2.43 1.19
CA ILE A 69 -18.97 -2.10 -0.24
C ILE A 69 -18.72 -0.60 -0.44
N VAL A 70 -19.54 0.26 0.18
CA VAL A 70 -19.40 1.73 0.09
C VAL A 70 -18.07 2.19 0.67
N THR A 71 -17.63 1.59 1.78
CA THR A 71 -16.36 1.93 2.42
C THR A 71 -15.17 1.55 1.54
N LYS A 72 -15.20 0.36 0.90
CA LYS A 72 -14.18 -0.05 -0.06
C LYS A 72 -14.16 0.83 -1.30
N ALA A 73 -15.32 1.24 -1.82
CA ALA A 73 -15.39 2.18 -2.95
C ALA A 73 -14.71 3.53 -2.62
N LYS A 74 -14.94 4.07 -1.42
CA LYS A 74 -14.25 5.29 -0.94
C LYS A 74 -12.74 5.08 -0.77
N HIS A 75 -12.32 3.91 -0.32
CA HIS A 75 -10.91 3.58 -0.21
C HIS A 75 -10.24 3.57 -1.59
N ILE A 76 -10.89 2.98 -2.59
CA ILE A 76 -10.44 2.99 -3.99
C ILE A 76 -10.32 4.43 -4.51
N GLU A 77 -11.32 5.27 -4.28
CA GLU A 77 -11.28 6.68 -4.67
C GLU A 77 -10.10 7.43 -4.03
N THR A 78 -9.85 7.18 -2.74
CA THR A 78 -8.71 7.78 -2.02
C THR A 78 -7.37 7.28 -2.59
N LEU A 79 -7.28 6.00 -2.94
CA LEU A 79 -6.09 5.43 -3.60
C LEU A 79 -5.86 6.08 -4.95
N ILE A 80 -6.90 6.26 -5.76
CA ILE A 80 -6.81 6.93 -7.07
C ILE A 80 -6.32 8.38 -6.90
N ASN A 81 -6.90 9.12 -5.94
CA ASN A 81 -6.48 10.51 -5.66
C ASN A 81 -5.04 10.61 -5.12
N SER A 82 -4.48 9.50 -4.60
CA SER A 82 -3.09 9.44 -4.14
C SER A 82 -2.10 9.02 -5.23
N LEU A 83 -2.57 8.68 -6.44
CA LEU A 83 -1.68 8.33 -7.54
C LEU A 83 -0.92 9.59 -8.00
N PRO A 84 0.41 9.49 -8.19
CA PRO A 84 1.20 10.63 -8.63
C PRO A 84 0.79 11.05 -10.05
N GLU A 85 0.75 12.36 -10.28
CA GLU A 85 0.52 12.94 -11.60
C GLU A 85 1.64 12.52 -12.56
N LEU A 86 1.26 11.93 -13.69
CA LEU A 86 2.18 11.30 -14.64
C LEU A 86 2.91 12.30 -15.55
N ASP A 87 2.43 13.55 -15.63
CA ASP A 87 2.81 14.48 -16.71
C ASP A 87 4.27 14.96 -16.64
N ASN A 88 4.90 14.94 -15.46
CA ASN A 88 6.22 15.54 -15.26
C ASN A 88 7.30 14.52 -14.88
N VAL A 89 6.97 13.22 -14.85
CA VAL A 89 7.90 12.19 -14.35
C VAL A 89 9.18 12.14 -15.17
N SER A 90 9.12 12.32 -16.49
CA SER A 90 10.30 12.30 -17.35
C SER A 90 11.21 13.51 -17.12
N THR A 91 10.64 14.70 -16.97
CA THR A 91 11.41 15.93 -16.72
C THR A 91 12.02 15.92 -15.32
N ASP A 92 11.27 15.44 -14.33
CA ASP A 92 11.72 15.35 -12.95
C ASP A 92 12.81 14.30 -12.80
N LEU A 93 12.71 13.16 -13.50
CA LEU A 93 13.77 12.15 -13.50
C LEU A 93 15.08 12.68 -14.09
N VAL A 94 15.02 13.43 -15.19
CA VAL A 94 16.21 14.05 -15.79
C VAL A 94 16.80 15.10 -14.84
N SER A 95 15.97 15.92 -14.20
CA SER A 95 16.44 16.89 -13.20
C SER A 95 17.11 16.20 -12.01
N LEU A 96 16.49 15.15 -11.49
CA LEU A 96 17.00 14.39 -10.35
C LEU A 96 18.28 13.64 -10.69
N GLU A 97 18.41 13.14 -11.93
CA GLU A 97 19.63 12.50 -12.43
C GLU A 97 20.80 13.50 -12.49
N ASN A 98 20.54 14.72 -12.99
CA ASN A 98 21.54 15.79 -12.99
C ASN A 98 21.97 16.17 -11.56
N GLU A 99 21.00 16.37 -10.66
CA GLU A 99 21.28 16.70 -9.25
C GLU A 99 22.10 15.59 -8.56
N LEU A 100 21.77 14.33 -8.84
CA LEU A 100 22.49 13.18 -8.31
C LEU A 100 23.93 13.10 -8.84
N GLU A 101 24.14 13.44 -10.12
CA GLU A 101 25.48 13.50 -10.70
C GLU A 101 26.33 14.61 -10.07
N GLU A 102 25.73 15.79 -9.83
CA GLU A 102 26.38 16.89 -9.14
C GLU A 102 26.76 16.53 -7.69
N ALA A 103 25.83 15.95 -6.94
CA ALA A 103 26.06 15.50 -5.58
C ALA A 103 27.16 14.43 -5.50
N ARG A 104 27.18 13.48 -6.44
CA ARG A 104 28.27 12.48 -6.54
C ARG A 104 29.62 13.13 -6.83
N ARG A 105 29.65 14.11 -7.73
CA ARG A 105 30.88 14.84 -8.09
C ARG A 105 31.43 15.59 -6.89
N GLU A 106 30.57 16.23 -6.12
CA GLU A 106 30.95 16.91 -4.88
C GLU A 106 31.43 15.91 -3.82
N GLN A 107 30.72 14.80 -3.63
CA GLN A 107 31.12 13.74 -2.70
C GLN A 107 32.50 13.16 -3.06
N LEU A 108 32.78 12.95 -4.35
CA LEU A 108 34.08 12.45 -4.81
C LEU A 108 35.21 13.46 -4.54
N LYS A 109 34.97 14.75 -4.77
CA LYS A 109 35.94 15.81 -4.45
C LYS A 109 36.22 15.87 -2.95
N ALA A 110 35.17 15.83 -2.13
CA ALA A 110 35.29 15.81 -0.67
C ALA A 110 36.05 14.57 -0.18
N SER A 111 35.78 13.39 -0.75
CA SER A 111 36.51 12.16 -0.42
C SER A 111 37.99 12.27 -0.77
N LYS A 112 38.34 12.78 -1.96
CA LYS A 112 39.74 12.96 -2.36
C LYS A 112 40.49 13.93 -1.44
N ALA A 113 39.87 15.06 -1.12
CA ALA A 113 40.46 16.04 -0.20
C ALA A 113 40.67 15.46 1.20
N ARG A 114 39.70 14.68 1.69
CA ARG A 114 39.81 13.95 2.96
C ARG A 114 40.98 12.97 2.94
N ASP A 115 41.10 12.17 1.87
CA ASP A 115 42.15 11.15 1.75
C ASP A 115 43.55 11.80 1.64
N GLU A 116 43.67 12.92 0.94
CA GLU A 116 44.91 13.70 0.89
C GLU A 116 45.29 14.27 2.27
N LEU A 117 44.32 14.78 3.03
CA LEU A 117 44.55 15.30 4.37
C LEU A 117 44.97 14.19 5.34
N LEU A 118 44.33 13.02 5.24
CA LEU A 118 44.70 11.82 6.01
C LEU A 118 46.15 11.40 5.71
N TYR A 119 46.55 11.39 4.44
CA TYR A 119 47.93 11.07 4.06
C TYR A 119 48.94 12.04 4.68
N LYS A 120 48.65 13.35 4.68
CA LYS A 120 49.50 14.37 5.33
C LYS A 120 49.57 14.16 6.85
N CYS A 121 48.43 13.86 7.49
CA CYS A 121 48.39 13.54 8.92
C CYS A 121 49.24 12.30 9.24
N ASP A 122 49.14 11.22 8.46
CA ASP A 122 49.93 10.01 8.64
C ASP A 122 51.44 10.29 8.56
N ILE A 123 51.87 11.13 7.61
CA ILE A 123 53.28 11.55 7.52
C ILE A 123 53.70 12.30 8.79
N LEU A 124 52.89 13.24 9.27
CA LEU A 124 53.21 14.03 10.48
C LEU A 124 53.27 13.14 11.72
N VAL A 125 52.36 12.17 11.87
CA VAL A 125 52.37 11.20 12.97
C VAL A 125 53.65 10.35 12.92
N ARG A 126 54.07 9.88 11.75
CA ARG A 126 55.33 9.13 11.59
C ARG A 126 56.57 9.99 11.90
N LYS A 127 56.58 11.25 11.51
CA LYS A 127 57.68 12.18 11.85
C LYS A 127 57.76 12.44 13.35
N LEU A 128 56.62 12.68 14.01
CA LEU A 128 56.55 12.86 15.46
C LEU A 128 56.98 11.62 16.23
N SER A 129 56.58 10.42 15.78
CA SER A 129 57.01 9.18 16.43
C SER A 129 58.51 8.91 16.26
N ALA A 130 59.08 9.22 15.09
CA ALA A 130 60.52 9.16 14.85
C ALA A 130 61.29 10.15 15.75
N TYR A 131 60.86 11.42 15.80
CA TYR A 131 61.47 12.43 16.66
C TYR A 131 61.42 12.05 18.15
N LYS A 132 60.28 11.53 18.61
CA LYS A 132 60.14 11.03 19.99
C LYS A 132 61.09 9.86 20.28
N SER A 133 61.29 8.95 19.31
CA SER A 133 62.23 7.83 19.44
C SER A 133 63.69 8.30 19.54
N GLU A 134 64.06 9.34 18.79
CA GLU A 134 65.40 9.94 18.85
C GLU A 134 65.64 10.69 20.17
N MET A 135 64.65 11.43 20.68
CA MET A 135 64.76 12.09 21.99
C MET A 135 64.88 11.08 23.15
N ASN A 136 64.25 9.91 23.05
CA ASN A 136 64.33 8.89 24.11
C ASN A 136 65.64 8.08 24.09
N LYS A 137 66.48 8.25 23.06
CA LYS A 137 67.80 7.61 22.93
C LYS A 137 68.95 8.49 23.42
N THR A 138 68.70 9.76 23.70
CA THR A 138 69.67 10.74 24.23
C THR A 138 69.44 10.90 25.72
#